data_AF-A0A963JY37-F1
#
_entry.id   AF-A0A963JY37-F1
#
_cell.length_a   1.000
_cell.length_b   1.000
_cell.length_c   1.000
_cell.angle_alpha   90.00
_cell.angle_beta   90.00
_cell.angle_gamma   90.00
#
_symmetry.space_group_name_H-M   'P 1'
#
loop_
_entity.id
_entity.type
_entity.pdbx_description
1 polymer ?
#
loop_
_entity_poly.entity_id
_entity_poly.type
_entity_poly.pdbx_seq_one_letter_code
_entity_poly.pdbx_strand_id
1 'polypeptide(L)'
;MAENIKQSRFVREYAVDCNGAAAAVRAGYSPRSAKVTASRLLTKANVQRALRQIQQADAERLSLSREAVIGQLQDAVDFARVKQDPMAMILGLRELGRMMGYYEAKD
;
A
#
# COMPACT_ATOMS: atom_id res chain seq x y z
N MET A 1 -15.19 -5.39 24.29
CA MET A 1 -15.49 -4.22 23.42
C MET A 1 -14.26 -3.35 23.11
N ALA A 2 -13.36 -3.05 24.07
CA ALA A 2 -12.18 -2.19 23.85
C ALA A 2 -11.16 -2.69 22.79
N GLU A 3 -10.93 -4.01 22.69
CA GLU A 3 -10.01 -4.61 21.71
C GLU A 3 -10.46 -4.34 20.25
N ASN A 4 -11.78 -4.23 20.02
CA ASN A 4 -12.33 -3.93 18.69
C ASN A 4 -12.04 -2.47 18.29
N ILE A 5 -12.14 -1.53 19.23
CA ILE A 5 -11.88 -0.10 18.98
C ILE A 5 -10.42 0.14 18.59
N LYS A 6 -9.46 -0.46 19.29
CA LYS A 6 -8.03 -0.30 18.97
C LYS A 6 -7.67 -0.93 17.62
N GLN A 7 -8.26 -2.07 17.28
CA GLN A 7 -8.06 -2.70 15.96
C GLN A 7 -8.64 -1.84 14.83
N SER A 8 -9.84 -1.26 15.01
CA SER A 8 -10.41 -0.35 14.02
C SER A 8 -9.57 0.92 13.84
N ARG A 9 -9.01 1.47 14.92
CA ARG A 9 -8.06 2.59 14.82
C ARG A 9 -6.80 2.17 14.09
N PHE A 10 -6.22 1.02 14.44
CA PHE A 10 -5.03 0.49 13.76
C PHE A 10 -5.25 0.37 12.24
N VAL A 11 -6.40 -0.15 11.81
CA VAL A 11 -6.73 -0.27 10.38
C VAL A 11 -6.72 1.10 9.69
N ARG A 12 -7.37 2.12 10.27
CA ARG A 12 -7.41 3.47 9.71
C ARG A 12 -6.02 4.08 9.65
N GLU A 13 -5.26 3.96 10.73
CA GLU A 13 -3.91 4.52 10.82
C GLU A 13 -2.92 3.84 9.89
N TYR A 14 -3.05 2.52 9.69
CA TYR A 14 -2.20 1.76 8.78
C TYR A 14 -2.50 2.06 7.31
N ALA A 15 -3.77 2.29 6.97
CA ALA A 15 -4.16 2.62 5.61
C ALA A 15 -3.57 3.95 5.09
N VAL A 16 -3.11 4.83 5.98
CA VAL A 16 -2.50 6.12 5.60
C VAL A 16 -1.10 5.97 5.02
N ASP A 17 -0.23 5.19 5.68
CA ASP A 17 1.21 5.17 5.40
C ASP A 17 1.81 3.76 5.30
N CYS A 18 0.99 2.71 5.45
CA CYS A 18 1.42 1.31 5.54
C CYS A 18 2.51 1.06 6.60
N ASN A 19 2.62 1.93 7.62
CA ASN A 19 3.59 1.80 8.69
C ASN A 19 2.97 1.12 9.90
N GLY A 20 3.17 -0.20 10.00
CA GLY A 20 2.58 -1.01 11.07
C GLY A 20 2.93 -0.53 12.47
N ALA A 21 4.19 -0.21 12.74
CA ALA A 21 4.62 0.20 14.07
C ALA A 21 4.01 1.56 14.47
N ALA A 22 4.06 2.54 13.56
CA ALA A 22 3.48 3.85 13.81
C ALA A 22 1.95 3.77 13.98
N ALA A 23 1.27 2.99 13.13
CA ALA A 23 -0.16 2.77 13.23
C ALA A 23 -0.58 2.13 14.55
N ALA A 24 0.20 1.17 15.06
CA ALA A 24 -0.05 0.55 16.36
C ALA A 24 0.07 1.57 17.51
N VAL A 25 1.07 2.45 17.48
CA VAL A 25 1.21 3.51 18.48
C VAL A 25 0.03 4.49 18.42
N ARG A 26 -0.33 4.99 17.23
CA ARG A 26 -1.46 5.90 17.03
C ARG A 26 -2.80 5.28 17.45
N ALA A 27 -2.95 3.97 17.27
CA ALA A 27 -4.12 3.21 17.72
C ALA A 27 -4.19 2.98 19.25
N GLY A 28 -3.16 3.38 20.00
CA GLY A 28 -3.11 3.27 21.47
C GLY A 28 -2.57 1.94 21.98
N TYR A 29 -1.73 1.25 21.20
CA TYR A 29 -0.91 0.13 21.70
C TYR A 29 0.42 0.64 22.26
N SER A 30 1.06 -0.18 23.10
CA SER A 30 2.35 0.17 23.71
C SER A 30 3.43 0.39 22.64
N PRO A 31 4.20 1.51 22.70
CA PRO A 31 5.33 1.74 21.79
C PRO A 31 6.38 0.63 21.85
N ARG A 32 6.62 0.06 23.03
CA ARG A 32 7.63 -0.98 23.24
C ARG A 32 7.33 -2.26 22.45
N SER A 33 6.05 -2.57 22.22
CA SER A 33 5.60 -3.76 21.49
C SER A 33 4.94 -3.45 20.15
N ALA A 34 5.06 -2.22 19.64
CA ALA A 34 4.32 -1.76 18.46
C ALA A 34 4.60 -2.61 17.22
N LYS A 35 5.87 -2.94 16.94
CA LYS A 35 6.27 -3.78 15.80
C LYS A 35 5.64 -5.18 15.85
N VAL A 36 5.75 -5.86 16.99
CA VAL A 36 5.20 -7.21 17.19
C VAL A 36 3.68 -7.18 17.13
N THR A 37 3.08 -6.15 17.74
CA THR A 37 1.62 -5.97 17.73
C THR A 37 1.11 -5.77 16.32
N ALA A 38 1.75 -4.91 15.54
CA ALA A 38 1.39 -4.65 14.14
C ALA A 38 1.51 -5.91 13.29
N SER A 39 2.62 -6.65 13.39
CA SER A 39 2.79 -7.93 12.68
C SER A 39 1.64 -8.90 12.99
N ARG A 40 1.31 -9.08 14.27
CA ARG A 40 0.19 -9.91 14.70
C ARG A 40 -1.18 -9.40 14.24
N LEU A 41 -1.38 -8.08 14.17
CA LEU A 41 -2.65 -7.51 13.69
C LEU A 41 -2.81 -7.71 12.19
N LEU A 42 -1.73 -7.52 11.42
CA LEU A 42 -1.73 -7.69 9.98
C LEU A 42 -1.97 -9.14 9.55
N THR A 43 -1.71 -10.15 10.39
CA THR A 43 -2.08 -11.53 10.07
C THR A 43 -3.55 -11.87 10.35
N LYS A 44 -4.30 -11.01 11.03
CA LYS A 44 -5.71 -11.30 11.34
C LYS A 44 -6.62 -11.07 10.13
N ALA A 45 -7.44 -12.07 9.82
CA ALA A 45 -8.35 -12.03 8.67
C ALA A 45 -9.35 -10.85 8.71
N ASN A 46 -9.82 -10.46 9.90
CA ASN A 46 -10.72 -9.31 10.06
C ASN A 46 -10.04 -7.97 9.77
N VAL A 47 -8.78 -7.80 10.20
CA VAL A 47 -7.96 -6.61 9.90
C VAL A 47 -7.68 -6.54 8.40
N GLN A 48 -7.26 -7.66 7.80
CA GLN A 48 -7.03 -7.77 6.36
C GLN A 48 -8.26 -7.44 5.53
N ARG A 49 -9.44 -7.93 5.95
CA ARG A 49 -10.71 -7.59 5.29
C ARG A 49 -11.02 -6.09 5.38
N ALA A 50 -10.84 -5.48 6.54
CA ALA A 50 -11.10 -4.05 6.72
C ALA A 50 -10.14 -3.17 5.91
N LEU A 51 -8.87 -3.56 5.80
CA LEU A 51 -7.90 -2.87 4.94
C LEU A 51 -8.29 -2.96 3.46
N ARG A 52 -8.71 -4.14 2.98
CA ARG A 52 -9.19 -4.29 1.61
C ARG A 52 -10.41 -3.41 1.31
N GLN A 53 -11.34 -3.28 2.26
CA GLN A 53 -12.49 -2.40 2.11
C GLN A 53 -12.09 -0.92 1.97
N ILE A 54 -11.10 -0.46 2.74
CA ILE A 54 -10.58 0.91 2.60
C ILE A 54 -9.90 1.08 1.25
N GLN A 55 -9.02 0.15 0.86
CA GLN A 55 -8.33 0.19 -0.43
C GLN A 55 -9.30 0.22 -1.61
N GLN A 56 -10.37 -0.58 -1.54
CA GLN A 56 -11.40 -0.61 -2.58
C GLN A 56 -12.20 0.70 -2.61
N ALA A 57 -12.59 1.24 -1.46
CA ALA A 57 -13.29 2.53 -1.39
C ALA A 57 -12.42 3.68 -1.94
N ASP A 58 -11.12 3.67 -1.67
CA ASP A 58 -10.19 4.65 -2.23
C ASP A 58 -10.00 4.47 -3.75
N ALA A 59 -9.88 3.23 -4.23
CA ALA A 59 -9.80 2.93 -5.66
C ALA A 59 -11.06 3.41 -6.40
N GLU A 60 -12.25 3.17 -5.84
CA GLU A 60 -13.52 3.64 -6.39
C GLU A 60 -13.61 5.18 -6.37
N ARG A 61 -13.27 5.81 -5.24
CA ARG A 61 -13.28 7.28 -5.09
C ARG A 61 -12.33 7.98 -6.06
N LEU A 62 -11.17 7.38 -6.32
CA LEU A 62 -10.17 7.92 -7.24
C LEU A 62 -10.36 7.44 -8.68
N SER A 63 -11.35 6.58 -8.95
CA SER A 63 -11.54 5.91 -10.25
C SER A 63 -10.24 5.26 -10.76
N LEU A 64 -9.45 4.69 -9.86
CA LEU A 64 -8.16 4.08 -10.14
C LEU A 64 -8.32 2.56 -10.24
N SER A 65 -8.21 2.04 -11.46
CA SER A 65 -8.04 0.61 -11.71
C SER A 65 -6.56 0.25 -11.91
N ARG A 66 -6.23 -1.04 -11.93
CA ARG A 66 -4.87 -1.50 -12.25
C ARG A 66 -4.45 -1.02 -13.64
N GLU A 67 -5.37 -1.08 -14.60
CA GLU A 67 -5.18 -0.62 -15.97
C GLU A 67 -4.93 0.89 -16.00
N ALA A 68 -5.68 1.67 -15.22
CA ALA A 68 -5.48 3.12 -15.13
C ALA A 68 -4.09 3.49 -14.57
N VAL A 69 -3.62 2.79 -13.52
CA VAL A 69 -2.28 3.01 -12.97
C VAL A 69 -1.19 2.66 -13.98
N ILE A 70 -1.33 1.53 -14.68
CA ILE A 70 -0.38 1.10 -15.72
C ILE A 70 -0.32 2.14 -16.84
N GLY A 71 -1.48 2.63 -17.31
CA GLY A 71 -1.56 3.67 -18.33
C GLY A 71 -0.85 4.96 -17.92
N GLN A 72 -1.13 5.47 -16.71
CA GLN A 72 -0.49 6.68 -16.19
C GLN A 72 1.04 6.54 -16.03
N LEU A 73 1.53 5.36 -15.65
CA LEU A 73 2.97 5.09 -15.61
C LEU A 73 3.58 5.07 -17.01
N GLN A 74 2.85 4.56 -18.00
CA GLN A 74 3.27 4.57 -19.41
C GLN A 74 3.37 6.01 -19.94
N ASP A 75 2.34 6.83 -19.68
CA ASP A 75 2.34 8.25 -20.03
C ASP A 75 3.50 9.01 -19.38
N ALA A 76 3.81 8.70 -18.12
CA ALA A 76 4.95 9.29 -17.41
C ALA A 76 6.30 8.88 -18.04
N VAL A 77 6.44 7.63 -18.48
CA VAL A 77 7.64 7.16 -19.21
C VAL A 77 7.76 7.87 -20.56
N ASP A 78 6.66 8.05 -21.29
CA ASP A 78 6.66 8.77 -22.57
C ASP A 78 7.02 10.24 -22.38
N PHE A 79 6.52 10.89 -21.32
CA PHE A 79 6.93 12.24 -20.96
C PHE A 79 8.43 12.32 -20.62
N ALA A 80 8.95 11.37 -19.83
CA ALA A 80 10.38 11.28 -19.52
C ALA A 80 11.24 11.11 -20.78
N ARG A 81 10.75 10.36 -21.78
CA ARG A 81 11.39 10.24 -23.10
C ARG A 81 11.47 11.56 -23.83
N VAL A 82 10.37 12.34 -23.86
CA VAL A 82 10.36 13.69 -24.46
C VAL A 82 11.34 14.61 -23.75
N LYS A 83 11.47 14.49 -22.42
CA LYS A 83 12.44 15.25 -21.62
C LYS A 83 13.87 14.73 -21.70
N GLN A 84 14.11 13.64 -22.42
CA GLN A 84 15.41 12.97 -22.52
C GLN A 84 16.00 12.61 -21.13
N ASP A 85 15.15 12.16 -20.21
CA ASP A 85 15.56 11.69 -18.88
C ASP A 85 15.58 10.15 -18.82
N PRO A 86 16.74 9.52 -19.12
CA PRO A 86 16.86 8.07 -19.13
C PRO A 86 16.66 7.44 -17.75
N MET A 87 16.99 8.15 -16.67
CA MET A 87 16.82 7.60 -15.33
C MET A 87 15.34 7.49 -14.97
N ALA A 88 14.54 8.52 -15.24
CA ALA A 88 13.10 8.47 -15.03
C ALA A 88 12.43 7.38 -15.89
N MET A 89 12.85 7.21 -17.15
CA MET A 89 12.37 6.13 -18.02
C MET A 89 12.64 4.74 -17.42
N ILE A 90 13.88 4.48 -17.00
CA ILE A 90 14.27 3.19 -16.41
C ILE A 90 13.48 2.90 -15.14
N LEU A 91 13.27 3.92 -14.29
CA LEU A 91 12.49 3.77 -13.07
C LEU A 91 11.04 3.41 -13.38
N GLY A 92 10.37 4.10 -14.30
CA GLY A 92 9.00 3.80 -14.69
C GLY A 92 8.84 2.39 -15.28
N LEU A 93 9.75 1.98 -16.17
CA LEU A 93 9.76 0.63 -16.75
C LEU A 93 9.99 -0.45 -15.69
N ARG A 94 10.83 -0.19 -14.68
CA ARG A 94 11.03 -1.10 -13.55
C ARG A 94 9.78 -1.27 -12.69
N GLU A 95 9.07 -0.17 -12.40
CA GLU A 95 7.79 -0.26 -11.67
C GLU A 95 6.76 -1.06 -12.46
N LEU A 96 6.63 -0.80 -13.77
CA LEU A 96 5.76 -1.57 -14.66
C LEU A 96 6.12 -3.05 -14.65
N GLY A 97 7.41 -3.40 -14.78
CA GLY A 97 7.84 -4.81 -14.72
C GLY A 97 7.49 -5.48 -13.39
N ARG A 98 7.59 -4.77 -12.26
CA ARG A 98 7.14 -5.27 -10.95
C ARG A 98 5.63 -5.49 -10.91
N MET A 99 4.85 -4.54 -11.41
CA MET A 99 3.39 -4.68 -11.47
C MET A 99 2.95 -5.80 -12.41
N MET A 100 3.73 -6.14 -13.43
CA MET A 100 3.45 -7.24 -14.36
C MET A 100 3.96 -8.60 -13.87
N GLY A 101 4.59 -8.66 -12.68
CA GLY A 101 5.09 -9.89 -12.09
C GLY A 101 6.43 -10.36 -12.64
N TYR A 102 7.16 -9.55 -13.41
CA TYR A 102 8.44 -9.97 -14.02
C TYR A 102 9.57 -10.19 -13.01
N TYR A 103 9.40 -9.73 -11.78
CA TYR A 103 10.36 -9.90 -10.68
C TYR A 103 9.90 -10.89 -9.61
N GLU A 104 8.76 -11.55 -9.81
CA GLU A 104 8.35 -12.62 -8.90
C GLU A 104 9.34 -13.79 -9.06
N ALA A 105 10.00 -14.17 -7.97
CA ALA A 105 10.83 -15.36 -7.96
C ALA A 105 9.92 -16.56 -8.25
N LYS A 106 10.28 -17.38 -9.23
CA LYS A 106 9.69 -18.71 -9.36
C LYS A 106 10.19 -19.52 -8.17
N ASP A 107 9.29 -19.80 -7.24
CA ASP A 107 9.47 -20.84 -6.22
C ASP A 107 9.73 -22.21 -6.88
#